data_AF-A0AAU2KP59-F1
#
_entry.id   AF-A0AAU2KP59-F1
#
_cell.length_a   1.000
_cell.length_b   1.000
_cell.length_c   1.000
_cell.angle_alpha   90.00
_cell.angle_beta   90.00
_cell.angle_gamma   90.00
#
_symmetry.space_group_name_H-M   'P 1'
#
loop_
_entity.id
_entity.type
_entity.pdbx_description
1 polymer ?
#
loop_
_entity_poly.entity_id
_entity_poly.type
_entity_poly.pdbx_seq_one_letter_code
_entity_poly.pdbx_strand_id
1 'polypeptide(L)'
;MPAPTDKTCKAVRDTGTQRRPSPAGTGRRETRFGRRDGRWARAWQTGRAWSGEHWESAVAGSRSQQEFSDFLSALKQRSGLTYERIGQKANLSRSSVHRYCGGGGFPQEFGAAERIAKVCGASRDELNRLYRLWSRAGEIKNDPGDLTPGETGAFDPSASERKRAGIRVWYWVPVAGVLVAAIVAAWIVSGEQPAAVSAAISASSWAQAPTPVPAGFFGVTTNSSTGAMPTFQTGAVRLWDSRTRWANMQARRGEFDWSILDRLVAGAEQRALPVMFTMGGTPEWASPGGPRTAYDDGSRTSAPDDLADWDAFVRGVSERYRGRIEAYELWVLANDPRFYSGDVRTLVEMTRRASGIIKGVDPKATVVCPSMGQLWKAEGRAVLEQFAAMGGYDHCDAAGVKLYQRQASDPPETMVELAGEIDRAFHRAGVHPRLWSTGTTYDIALAAPLEPERASDYAVRFYLVGLYTQMRRMYFYNWGGTKIPIVLQPVGGSPTQAGLYVEELQRWLRGASITGCGMGSQAALPSNVWECRFVGADGKEALIRWAHDGTARTSAAGMSAVHSLDGTSIRVSVGDAITITGRPVLITSG
;
A
#
# COMPACT_ATOMS: atom_id res chain seq x y z
N MET A 1 26.02 34.51 60.25
CA MET A 1 25.11 33.76 59.36
C MET A 1 25.08 34.51 58.04
N PRO A 2 25.47 33.87 56.92
CA PRO A 2 26.39 34.52 55.98
C PRO A 2 25.72 34.99 54.69
N ALA A 3 26.17 36.16 54.22
CA ALA A 3 26.57 36.40 52.84
C ALA A 3 27.99 35.78 52.64
N PRO A 4 28.60 35.62 51.43
CA PRO A 4 28.62 36.68 50.43
C PRO A 4 28.77 36.29 48.95
N THR A 5 28.51 37.29 48.11
CA THR A 5 29.08 37.53 46.78
C THR A 5 30.58 37.88 46.85
N ASP A 6 31.40 37.48 45.86
CA ASP A 6 32.48 38.37 45.40
C ASP A 6 32.94 38.10 43.95
N LYS A 7 33.51 39.16 43.37
CA LYS A 7 33.86 39.39 41.97
C LYS A 7 35.36 39.14 41.68
N THR A 8 35.63 38.86 40.40
CA THR A 8 36.71 39.42 39.54
C THR A 8 38.19 38.95 39.54
N CYS A 9 38.65 38.77 38.28
CA CYS A 9 39.92 39.17 37.65
C CYS A 9 41.17 38.25 37.70
N LYS A 10 41.56 37.70 36.52
CA LYS A 10 42.69 38.22 35.72
C LYS A 10 42.80 37.55 34.34
N ALA A 11 43.11 38.38 33.34
CA ALA A 11 43.46 38.01 31.98
C ALA A 11 44.97 37.83 31.82
N VAL A 12 45.40 37.03 30.84
CA VAL A 12 46.64 37.21 30.08
C VAL A 12 46.30 37.04 28.60
N ARG A 13 46.72 38.03 27.80
CA ARG A 13 46.61 38.13 26.34
C ARG A 13 47.97 37.84 25.68
N ASP A 14 47.89 37.74 24.36
CA ASP A 14 48.92 37.95 23.32
C ASP A 14 49.81 36.75 22.95
N THR A 15 50.19 36.49 21.70
CA THR A 15 49.95 37.07 20.35
C THR A 15 50.61 36.09 19.32
N GLY A 16 50.37 36.24 18.01
CA GLY A 16 51.34 35.81 16.99
C GLY A 16 50.89 34.76 15.96
N THR A 17 49.96 35.04 15.04
CA THR A 17 50.18 35.49 13.64
C THR A 17 50.95 34.56 12.67
N GLN A 18 50.31 34.31 11.52
CA GLN A 18 50.87 34.28 10.14
C GLN A 18 51.62 33.04 9.61
N ARG A 19 51.08 32.36 8.58
CA ARG A 19 51.36 32.55 7.13
C ARG A 19 51.02 31.30 6.29
N ARG A 20 50.34 31.53 5.15
CA ARG A 20 50.33 30.64 3.96
C ARG A 20 51.72 30.61 3.31
N PRO A 21 52.02 29.58 2.50
CA PRO A 21 52.02 29.83 1.05
C PRO A 21 51.51 28.65 0.18
N SER A 22 50.95 28.98 -1.00
CA SER A 22 51.02 28.14 -2.20
C SER A 22 52.33 28.40 -2.94
N PRO A 23 52.78 27.50 -3.83
CA PRO A 23 52.67 27.83 -5.26
C PRO A 23 52.39 26.62 -6.18
N ALA A 24 52.22 26.95 -7.47
CA ALA A 24 51.77 26.14 -8.59
C ALA A 24 52.85 25.25 -9.25
N GLY A 25 52.45 24.37 -10.17
CA GLY A 25 53.35 23.83 -11.21
C GLY A 25 52.98 22.47 -11.84
N THR A 26 52.25 22.51 -12.95
CA THR A 26 52.41 21.71 -14.20
C THR A 26 52.80 20.22 -14.18
N GLY A 27 52.04 19.38 -14.90
CA GLY A 27 52.60 18.14 -15.47
C GLY A 27 51.59 17.09 -15.96
N ARG A 28 51.12 17.21 -17.21
CA ARG A 28 50.66 16.05 -17.99
C ARG A 28 51.86 15.10 -18.19
N ARG A 29 51.66 13.80 -17.97
CA ARG A 29 52.34 12.75 -18.74
C ARG A 29 51.56 11.45 -18.68
N GLU A 30 51.04 11.08 -19.84
CA GLU A 30 50.71 9.70 -20.20
C GLU A 30 51.95 8.81 -20.01
N THR A 31 51.74 7.60 -19.50
CA THR A 31 52.54 6.44 -19.93
C THR A 31 51.66 5.20 -19.98
N ARG A 32 51.52 4.70 -21.21
CA ARG A 32 51.06 3.36 -21.57
C ARG A 32 52.03 2.31 -21.02
N PHE A 33 51.47 1.25 -20.44
CA PHE A 33 51.93 -0.14 -20.50
C PHE A 33 50.69 -0.99 -20.21
N GLY A 34 50.35 -2.07 -20.90
CA GLY A 34 50.96 -2.83 -21.97
C GLY A 34 50.08 -4.07 -22.11
N ARG A 35 49.53 -4.29 -23.30
CA ARG A 35 48.71 -5.45 -23.67
C ARG A 35 49.45 -6.77 -23.45
N ARG A 36 48.67 -7.84 -23.19
CA ARG A 36 48.73 -9.21 -23.76
C ARG A 36 47.79 -10.10 -22.90
N ASP A 37 46.87 -10.91 -23.37
CA ASP A 37 46.41 -11.41 -24.67
C ASP A 37 44.92 -11.79 -24.46
N GLY A 38 43.97 -11.52 -25.34
CA GLY A 38 43.96 -11.97 -26.72
C GLY A 38 43.01 -13.17 -26.85
N ARG A 39 41.71 -12.92 -27.02
CA ARG A 39 40.82 -13.78 -27.81
C ARG A 39 39.66 -12.94 -28.36
N TRP A 40 39.52 -13.02 -29.68
CA TRP A 40 38.50 -12.46 -30.57
C TRP A 40 38.75 -11.05 -31.13
N ALA A 41 39.47 -11.03 -32.25
CA ALA A 41 39.30 -10.05 -33.31
C ALA A 41 38.97 -10.78 -34.62
N ARG A 42 37.81 -10.47 -35.21
CA ARG A 42 37.58 -10.10 -36.63
C ARG A 42 36.13 -10.36 -37.06
N ALA A 43 35.38 -9.29 -37.29
CA ALA A 43 34.54 -9.11 -38.48
C ALA A 43 34.06 -7.64 -38.53
N TRP A 44 34.57 -6.90 -39.53
CA TRP A 44 34.00 -5.64 -40.01
C TRP A 44 33.09 -5.95 -41.21
N GLN A 45 32.19 -5.01 -41.52
CA GLN A 45 31.27 -4.92 -42.68
C GLN A 45 29.82 -5.41 -42.45
N THR A 46 29.07 -4.64 -41.66
CA THR A 46 27.84 -3.99 -42.18
C THR A 46 27.80 -2.59 -41.58
N GLY A 47 27.63 -1.57 -42.42
CA GLY A 47 27.60 -0.17 -42.00
C GLY A 47 26.33 0.17 -41.22
N ARG A 48 26.30 -0.15 -39.93
CA ARG A 48 25.40 0.46 -38.95
C ARG A 48 26.25 1.10 -37.86
N ALA A 49 26.17 2.42 -37.75
CA ALA A 49 26.68 3.14 -36.60
C ALA A 49 25.98 2.62 -35.34
N TRP A 50 26.73 1.93 -34.47
CA TRP A 50 26.30 1.65 -33.11
C TRP A 50 26.38 2.98 -32.34
N SER A 51 25.27 3.39 -31.72
CA SER A 51 25.19 4.65 -30.98
C SER A 51 26.17 4.68 -29.81
N GLY A 52 26.70 5.86 -29.54
CA GLY A 52 27.66 6.10 -28.46
C GLY A 52 27.14 5.75 -27.06
N GLU A 53 25.83 5.65 -26.89
CA GLU A 53 25.18 5.53 -25.58
C GLU A 53 25.27 4.11 -24.99
N HIS A 54 25.30 3.06 -25.83
CA HIS A 54 25.34 1.67 -25.35
C HIS A 54 26.74 1.24 -24.88
N TRP A 55 27.81 1.81 -25.46
CA TRP A 55 29.17 1.54 -24.96
C TRP A 55 29.47 2.36 -23.70
N GLU A 56 28.97 3.60 -23.61
CA GLU A 56 29.13 4.44 -22.41
C GLU A 56 28.36 3.87 -21.22
N SER A 57 27.15 3.34 -21.41
CA SER A 57 26.37 2.69 -20.35
C SER A 57 27.03 1.39 -19.87
N ALA A 58 27.51 0.54 -20.79
CA ALA A 58 28.22 -0.70 -20.44
C ALA A 58 29.58 -0.43 -19.76
N VAL A 59 30.31 0.61 -20.18
CA VAL A 59 31.57 1.04 -19.54
C VAL A 59 31.30 1.69 -18.18
N ALA A 60 30.22 2.46 -18.03
CA ALA A 60 29.80 3.03 -16.74
C ALA A 60 29.32 1.97 -15.75
N GLY A 61 28.63 0.93 -16.23
CA GLY A 61 28.19 -0.22 -15.42
C GLY A 61 29.34 -1.07 -14.91
N SER A 62 30.31 -1.37 -15.78
CA SER A 62 31.53 -2.10 -15.39
C SER A 62 32.41 -1.28 -14.43
N ARG A 63 32.51 0.04 -14.62
CA ARG A 63 33.23 0.94 -13.70
C ARG A 63 32.57 1.00 -12.32
N SER A 64 31.24 1.09 -12.26
CA SER A 64 30.50 1.13 -10.99
C SER A 64 30.59 -0.18 -10.20
N GLN A 65 30.57 -1.32 -10.90
CA GLN A 65 30.79 -2.64 -10.29
C GLN A 65 32.21 -2.82 -9.76
N GLN A 66 33.21 -2.26 -10.46
CA GLN A 66 34.59 -2.24 -10.00
C GLN A 66 34.75 -1.37 -8.75
N GLU A 67 34.20 -0.15 -8.74
CA GLU A 67 34.24 0.75 -7.57
C GLU A 67 33.59 0.13 -6.33
N PHE A 68 32.48 -0.60 -6.50
CA PHE A 68 31.86 -1.38 -5.43
C PHE A 68 32.79 -2.48 -4.90
N SER A 69 33.38 -3.27 -5.80
CA SER A 69 34.23 -4.41 -5.44
C SER A 69 35.52 -3.95 -4.77
N ASP A 70 36.11 -2.86 -5.26
CA ASP A 70 37.30 -2.23 -4.69
C ASP A 70 37.04 -1.71 -3.27
N PHE A 71 35.88 -1.08 -3.06
CA PHE A 71 35.50 -0.59 -1.73
C PHE A 71 35.27 -1.74 -0.75
N LEU A 72 34.61 -2.82 -1.19
CA LEU A 72 34.43 -4.02 -0.37
C LEU A 72 35.77 -4.73 -0.07
N SER A 73 36.68 -4.75 -1.04
CA SER A 73 38.03 -5.29 -0.89
C SER A 73 38.86 -4.48 0.11
N ALA A 74 38.75 -3.15 0.10
CA ALA A 74 39.42 -2.27 1.06
C ALA A 74 38.95 -2.52 2.50
N LEU A 75 37.63 -2.70 2.71
CA LEU A 75 37.07 -3.10 4.00
C LEU A 75 37.64 -4.46 4.44
N LYS A 76 37.68 -5.44 3.53
CA LYS A 76 38.26 -6.75 3.79
C LYS A 76 39.73 -6.66 4.18
N GLN A 77 40.53 -5.89 3.46
CA GLN A 77 41.97 -5.72 3.74
C GLN A 77 42.19 -5.08 5.12
N ARG A 78 41.43 -4.03 5.44
CA ARG A 78 41.49 -3.34 6.73
C ARG A 78 41.13 -4.25 7.90
N SER A 79 40.22 -5.21 7.70
CA SER A 79 39.81 -6.15 8.76
C SER A 79 40.89 -7.17 9.14
N GLY A 80 41.89 -7.41 8.29
CA GLY A 80 42.90 -8.45 8.48
C GLY A 80 42.37 -9.90 8.39
N LEU A 81 41.07 -10.10 8.12
CA LEU A 81 40.45 -11.43 8.07
C LEU A 81 40.70 -12.13 6.73
N THR A 82 40.80 -13.46 6.77
CA THR A 82 40.86 -14.29 5.55
C THR A 82 39.47 -14.43 4.93
N TYR A 83 39.40 -14.65 3.61
CA TYR A 83 38.12 -14.84 2.91
C TYR A 83 37.28 -15.99 3.47
N GLU A 84 37.95 -17.03 3.97
CA GLU A 84 37.31 -18.18 4.60
C GLU A 84 36.64 -17.81 5.92
N ARG A 85 37.33 -17.05 6.76
CA ARG A 85 36.80 -16.61 8.06
C ARG A 85 35.68 -15.58 7.91
N ILE A 86 35.75 -14.73 6.88
CA ILE A 86 34.64 -13.83 6.52
C ILE A 86 33.44 -14.64 6.02
N GLY A 87 33.66 -15.62 5.14
CA GLY A 87 32.59 -16.48 4.63
C GLY A 87 31.82 -17.18 5.76
N GLN A 88 32.54 -17.82 6.68
CA GLN A 88 31.93 -18.48 7.84
C GLN A 88 31.07 -17.51 8.67
N LYS A 89 31.60 -16.32 9.00
CA LYS A 89 30.89 -15.33 9.82
C LYS A 89 29.75 -14.61 9.09
N ALA A 90 29.84 -14.45 7.76
CA ALA A 90 28.84 -13.79 6.94
C ALA A 90 27.77 -14.77 6.39
N ASN A 91 27.88 -16.06 6.72
CA ASN A 91 27.09 -17.16 6.17
C ASN A 91 27.14 -17.20 4.63
N LEU A 92 28.35 -17.18 4.07
CA LEU A 92 28.64 -17.20 2.63
C LEU A 92 29.81 -18.15 2.34
N SER A 93 29.85 -18.76 1.15
CA SER A 93 31.00 -19.57 0.76
C SER A 93 32.26 -18.71 0.59
N ARG A 94 33.44 -19.26 0.89
CA ARG A 94 34.75 -18.62 0.65
C ARG A 94 34.85 -18.08 -0.78
N SER A 95 34.38 -18.86 -1.76
CA SER A 95 34.40 -18.51 -3.18
C SER A 95 33.52 -17.29 -3.50
N SER A 96 32.35 -17.17 -2.88
CA SER A 96 31.47 -16.00 -3.06
C SER A 96 32.09 -14.74 -2.49
N VAL A 97 32.69 -14.79 -1.29
CA VAL A 97 33.36 -13.63 -0.69
C VAL A 97 34.57 -13.20 -1.53
N HIS A 98 35.38 -14.16 -1.99
CA HIS A 98 36.52 -13.89 -2.86
C HIS A 98 36.07 -13.22 -4.18
N ARG A 99 35.00 -13.74 -4.78
CA ARG A 99 34.46 -13.22 -6.05
C ARG A 99 33.94 -11.78 -5.91
N TYR A 100 33.22 -11.47 -4.83
CA TYR A 100 32.69 -10.12 -4.60
C TYR A 100 33.76 -9.10 -4.23
N CYS A 101 34.81 -9.49 -3.50
CA CYS A 101 35.92 -8.59 -3.19
C CYS A 101 36.91 -8.45 -4.36
N GLY A 102 36.97 -9.43 -5.26
CA GLY A 102 37.89 -9.45 -6.40
C GLY A 102 37.29 -8.96 -7.72
N GLY A 103 36.03 -8.49 -7.73
CA GLY A 103 35.34 -8.03 -8.94
C GLY A 103 34.94 -9.15 -9.93
N GLY A 104 35.16 -10.42 -9.59
CA GLY A 104 34.79 -11.57 -10.44
C GLY A 104 33.30 -11.90 -10.46
N GLY A 105 32.47 -11.12 -9.77
CA GLY A 105 31.03 -11.27 -9.71
C GLY A 105 30.40 -10.23 -8.78
N PHE A 106 29.11 -9.99 -8.97
CA PHE A 106 28.36 -8.94 -8.29
C PHE A 106 27.18 -9.54 -7.52
N PRO A 107 26.94 -9.18 -6.26
CA PRO A 107 25.83 -9.72 -5.49
C PRO A 107 24.49 -9.15 -6.00
N GLN A 108 23.52 -10.03 -6.30
CA GLN A 108 22.18 -9.64 -6.78
C GLN A 108 21.33 -8.97 -5.70
N GLU A 109 21.66 -9.19 -4.44
CA GLU A 109 21.05 -8.56 -3.28
C GLU A 109 22.13 -7.95 -2.40
N PHE A 110 21.90 -6.74 -1.88
CA PHE A 110 22.88 -6.05 -1.04
C PHE A 110 23.23 -6.79 0.25
N GLY A 111 22.31 -7.63 0.77
CA GLY A 111 22.49 -8.32 2.04
C GLY A 111 23.76 -9.17 2.11
N ALA A 112 24.21 -9.74 0.98
CA ALA A 112 25.48 -10.48 0.94
C ALA A 112 26.70 -9.55 1.15
N ALA A 113 26.69 -8.36 0.54
CA ALA A 113 27.74 -7.36 0.67
C ALA A 113 27.74 -6.71 2.07
N GLU A 114 26.55 -6.45 2.61
CA GLU A 114 26.35 -5.87 3.93
C GLU A 114 26.93 -6.78 5.02
N ARG A 115 26.65 -8.09 4.96
CA ARG A 115 27.19 -9.06 5.93
C ARG A 115 28.71 -9.13 5.86
N ILE A 116 29.29 -9.14 4.66
CA ILE A 116 30.76 -9.10 4.48
C ILE A 116 31.33 -7.82 5.12
N ALA A 117 30.76 -6.66 4.82
CA ALA A 117 31.22 -5.37 5.30
C ALA A 117 31.10 -5.24 6.83
N LYS A 118 29.98 -5.68 7.43
CA LYS A 118 29.81 -5.71 8.89
C LYS A 118 30.83 -6.62 9.58
N VAL A 119 31.09 -7.81 9.03
CA VAL A 119 32.13 -8.72 9.55
C VAL A 119 33.53 -8.09 9.45
N CYS A 120 33.76 -7.26 8.42
CA CYS A 120 35.00 -6.51 8.25
C CYS A 120 35.09 -5.23 9.10
N GLY A 121 34.10 -4.95 9.96
CA GLY A 121 34.09 -3.78 10.84
C GLY A 121 33.75 -2.48 10.12
N ALA A 122 32.93 -2.52 9.06
CA ALA A 122 32.44 -1.32 8.41
C ALA A 122 31.55 -0.49 9.34
N SER A 123 31.81 0.81 9.40
CA SER A 123 30.95 1.79 10.07
C SER A 123 29.65 2.01 9.29
N ARG A 124 28.67 2.63 9.95
CA ARG A 124 27.35 2.93 9.36
C ARG A 124 27.45 3.78 8.08
N ASP A 125 28.36 4.76 8.05
CA ASP A 125 28.57 5.60 6.87
C ASP A 125 29.23 4.84 5.71
N GLU A 126 30.10 3.89 6.02
CA GLU A 126 30.71 3.01 5.03
C GLU A 126 29.71 2.01 4.46
N LEU A 127 28.78 1.49 5.27
CA LEU A 127 27.67 0.67 4.78
C LEU A 127 26.76 1.47 3.84
N ASN A 128 26.43 2.72 4.19
CA ASN A 128 25.64 3.61 3.33
C ASN A 128 26.38 3.95 2.02
N ARG A 129 27.71 4.11 2.08
CA ARG A 129 28.54 4.31 0.88
C ARG A 129 28.56 3.05 0.01
N LEU A 130 28.76 1.88 0.61
CA LEU A 130 28.75 0.60 -0.08
C LEU A 130 27.40 0.32 -0.75
N TYR A 131 26.28 0.66 -0.08
CA TYR A 131 24.93 0.56 -0.65
C TYR A 131 24.73 1.46 -1.87
N ARG A 132 25.19 2.71 -1.80
CA ARG A 132 25.13 3.64 -2.96
C ARG A 132 25.93 3.13 -4.15
N LEU A 133 27.13 2.56 -3.90
CA LEU A 133 27.94 1.95 -4.96
C LEU A 133 27.24 0.72 -5.56
N TRP A 134 26.59 -0.08 -4.71
CA TRP A 134 25.83 -1.25 -5.14
C TRP A 134 24.60 -0.89 -5.98
N SER A 135 23.80 0.10 -5.55
CA SER A 135 22.59 0.54 -6.28
C SER A 135 22.93 1.02 -7.69
N ARG A 136 23.93 1.90 -7.82
CA ARG A 136 24.38 2.42 -9.13
C ARG A 136 24.90 1.31 -10.05
N ALA A 137 25.56 0.30 -9.47
CA ALA A 137 26.10 -0.83 -10.20
C ALA A 137 25.01 -1.86 -10.60
N GLY A 138 23.86 -1.86 -9.93
CA GLY A 138 22.69 -2.70 -10.23
C GLY A 138 21.70 -2.08 -11.23
N GLU A 139 21.56 -0.76 -11.24
CA GLU A 139 20.64 -0.02 -12.12
C GLU A 139 20.93 -0.19 -13.63
N ILE A 140 22.17 -0.51 -14.00
CA ILE A 140 22.59 -0.61 -15.42
C ILE A 140 22.30 -2.00 -16.04
N LYS A 141 21.84 -2.99 -15.25
CA LYS A 141 21.48 -4.32 -15.77
C LYS A 141 19.99 -4.50 -16.11
N ASN A 142 19.15 -3.52 -15.78
CA ASN A 142 17.69 -3.62 -15.97
C ASN A 142 17.15 -2.76 -17.13
N ASP A 143 18.02 -2.41 -18.10
CA ASP A 143 17.57 -1.83 -19.38
C ASP A 143 17.10 -2.97 -20.31
N PRO A 144 15.82 -3.01 -20.74
CA PRO A 144 15.27 -4.04 -21.60
C PRO A 144 15.70 -3.82 -23.06
N GLY A 145 16.99 -4.04 -23.34
CA GLY A 145 17.58 -3.93 -24.66
C GLY A 145 17.86 -5.28 -25.31
N ASP A 146 16.92 -6.24 -25.28
CA ASP A 146 16.99 -7.40 -26.17
C ASP A 146 15.61 -8.05 -26.41
N LEU A 147 14.74 -7.34 -27.14
CA LEU A 147 13.65 -7.94 -27.90
C LEU A 147 13.44 -7.10 -29.16
N THR A 148 13.92 -7.59 -30.30
CA THR A 148 13.65 -7.01 -31.63
C THR A 148 12.17 -7.11 -31.98
N PRO A 149 11.46 -6.00 -32.30
CA PRO A 149 10.17 -6.07 -32.95
C PRO A 149 10.33 -6.02 -34.46
N GLY A 150 9.74 -7.02 -35.12
CA GLY A 150 9.54 -7.04 -36.57
C GLY A 150 8.74 -5.83 -37.05
N GLU A 151 9.07 -5.45 -38.28
CA GLU A 151 8.54 -4.37 -39.07
C GLU A 151 7.01 -4.22 -39.01
N THR A 152 6.53 -2.98 -38.83
CA THR A 152 5.44 -2.43 -39.66
C THR A 152 5.36 -0.91 -39.51
N GLY A 153 5.73 -0.22 -40.60
CA GLY A 153 5.13 1.00 -41.15
C GLY A 153 4.76 2.17 -40.23
N ALA A 154 5.62 3.19 -40.22
CA ALA A 154 5.32 4.54 -39.75
C ALA A 154 4.29 5.27 -40.64
N PHE A 155 3.48 6.15 -40.04
CA PHE A 155 2.89 7.30 -40.72
C PHE A 155 3.05 8.54 -39.84
N ASP A 156 3.84 9.50 -40.33
CA ASP A 156 4.11 10.83 -39.76
C ASP A 156 3.17 11.86 -40.43
N PRO A 157 2.41 12.67 -39.67
CA PRO A 157 1.61 13.75 -40.23
C PRO A 157 2.38 15.07 -40.17
N SER A 158 3.21 15.36 -41.18
CA SER A 158 3.56 16.76 -41.49
C SER A 158 4.07 16.95 -42.92
N ALA A 159 3.19 17.37 -43.83
CA ALA A 159 3.57 18.18 -45.00
C ALA A 159 2.35 18.89 -45.59
N SER A 160 2.48 20.20 -45.69
CA SER A 160 1.54 21.19 -46.22
C SER A 160 1.25 21.09 -47.72
N GLU A 161 -0.01 21.34 -48.07
CA GLU A 161 -0.55 22.01 -49.28
C GLU A 161 -0.01 21.66 -50.69
N ARG A 162 -0.89 21.07 -51.54
CA ARG A 162 -1.39 21.75 -52.76
C ARG A 162 -2.48 20.97 -53.55
N LYS A 163 -3.31 21.80 -54.20
CA LYS A 163 -4.52 21.64 -55.05
C LYS A 163 -4.65 20.46 -56.05
N ARG A 164 -5.91 20.00 -56.15
CA ARG A 164 -6.78 19.64 -57.32
C ARG A 164 -6.24 18.68 -58.41
N ALA A 165 -6.94 17.54 -58.61
CA ALA A 165 -7.88 17.28 -59.72
C ALA A 165 -7.93 15.78 -60.12
N GLY A 166 -9.16 15.24 -60.19
CA GLY A 166 -9.68 14.22 -61.13
C GLY A 166 -8.87 12.95 -61.48
N ILE A 167 -9.52 11.78 -61.30
CA ILE A 167 -9.78 10.72 -62.32
C ILE A 167 -9.85 9.31 -61.67
N ARG A 168 -11.07 8.74 -61.74
CA ARG A 168 -11.52 7.35 -62.02
C ARG A 168 -10.42 6.28 -62.29
N VAL A 169 -10.47 4.97 -61.97
CA VAL A 169 -11.43 4.01 -61.39
C VAL A 169 -10.80 2.57 -61.57
N TRP A 170 -11.35 1.54 -60.88
CA TRP A 170 -11.36 0.06 -61.14
C TRP A 170 -10.38 -0.91 -60.39
N TYR A 171 -10.97 -1.74 -59.50
CA TYR A 171 -10.81 -3.17 -59.10
C TYR A 171 -9.39 -3.76 -58.94
N TRP A 172 -9.00 -4.47 -57.86
CA TRP A 172 -9.57 -5.73 -57.35
C TRP A 172 -9.26 -5.96 -55.84
N VAL A 173 -10.26 -6.43 -55.09
CA VAL A 173 -10.17 -7.25 -53.85
C VAL A 173 -10.99 -8.50 -54.22
N PRO A 174 -10.53 -9.77 -54.03
CA PRO A 174 -10.41 -10.35 -52.68
C PRO A 174 -9.47 -11.56 -52.53
N VAL A 175 -8.45 -11.50 -51.65
CA VAL A 175 -7.82 -12.72 -51.08
C VAL A 175 -7.57 -12.61 -49.56
N ALA A 176 -7.57 -11.42 -48.97
CA ALA A 176 -7.23 -11.24 -47.55
C ALA A 176 -8.38 -11.54 -46.54
N GLY A 177 -9.63 -11.68 -47.00
CA GLY A 177 -10.80 -11.76 -46.12
C GLY A 177 -11.06 -13.13 -45.46
N VAL A 178 -10.47 -14.21 -45.98
CA VAL A 178 -10.79 -15.59 -45.52
C VAL A 178 -9.85 -16.07 -44.41
N LEU A 179 -8.62 -15.52 -44.31
CA LEU A 179 -7.63 -15.94 -43.30
C LEU A 179 -7.85 -15.31 -41.92
N VAL A 180 -8.45 -14.12 -41.84
CA VAL A 180 -8.73 -13.44 -40.56
C VAL A 180 -9.91 -14.08 -39.83
N ALA A 181 -10.91 -14.58 -40.56
CA ALA A 181 -12.10 -15.22 -39.97
C ALA A 181 -11.78 -16.60 -39.36
N ALA A 182 -10.83 -17.35 -39.92
CA ALA A 182 -10.45 -18.67 -39.42
C ALA A 182 -9.65 -18.62 -38.10
N ILE A 183 -8.84 -17.56 -37.90
CA ILE A 183 -8.06 -17.40 -36.67
C ILE A 183 -8.97 -16.97 -35.50
N VAL A 184 -9.99 -16.14 -35.75
CA VAL A 184 -10.97 -15.75 -34.71
C VAL A 184 -11.85 -16.93 -34.31
N ALA A 185 -12.22 -17.81 -35.24
CA ALA A 185 -13.00 -19.00 -34.93
C ALA A 185 -12.22 -20.04 -34.10
N ALA A 186 -10.90 -20.15 -34.27
CA ALA A 186 -10.05 -21.09 -33.51
C ALA A 186 -9.87 -20.65 -32.04
N TRP A 187 -9.90 -19.35 -31.73
CA TRP A 187 -9.86 -18.85 -30.35
C TRP A 187 -11.17 -19.03 -29.58
N ILE A 188 -12.30 -19.24 -30.26
CA ILE A 188 -13.62 -19.41 -29.64
C ILE A 188 -13.86 -20.87 -29.22
N VAL A 189 -13.17 -21.84 -29.83
CA VAL A 189 -13.38 -23.28 -29.58
C VAL A 189 -12.47 -23.84 -28.46
N SER A 190 -11.35 -23.20 -28.17
CA SER A 190 -10.45 -23.58 -27.08
C SER A 190 -10.65 -22.67 -25.88
N GLY A 191 -11.69 -22.94 -25.09
CA GLY A 191 -12.03 -22.23 -23.85
C GLY A 191 -11.03 -22.43 -22.71
N GLU A 192 -9.73 -22.45 -22.98
CA GLU A 192 -8.69 -22.42 -21.96
C GLU A 192 -8.24 -20.98 -21.78
N GLN A 193 -8.96 -20.27 -20.89
CA GLN A 193 -8.37 -19.15 -20.18
C GLN A 193 -7.07 -19.66 -19.54
N PRO A 194 -5.91 -19.00 -19.72
CA PRO A 194 -4.75 -19.34 -18.94
C PRO A 194 -5.14 -19.22 -17.47
N ALA A 195 -5.14 -20.36 -16.76
CA ALA A 195 -5.41 -20.39 -15.34
C ALA A 195 -4.50 -19.35 -14.70
N ALA A 196 -5.10 -18.34 -14.07
CA ALA A 196 -4.34 -17.38 -13.28
C ALA A 196 -3.53 -18.19 -12.27
N VAL A 197 -2.20 -18.17 -12.43
CA VAL A 197 -1.29 -18.81 -11.49
C VAL A 197 -1.45 -18.03 -10.19
N SER A 198 -2.34 -18.50 -9.30
CA SER A 198 -2.54 -17.96 -7.97
C SER A 198 -1.20 -18.07 -7.27
N ALA A 199 -0.50 -16.95 -7.07
CA ALA A 199 0.70 -16.93 -6.27
C ALA A 199 0.34 -17.54 -4.91
N ALA A 200 1.11 -18.53 -4.44
CA ALA A 200 0.81 -19.23 -3.21
C ALA A 200 0.74 -18.22 -2.04
N ILE A 201 -0.46 -18.03 -1.48
CA ILE A 201 -0.65 -17.16 -0.33
C ILE A 201 0.01 -17.84 0.88
N SER A 202 0.97 -17.17 1.49
CA SER A 202 1.64 -17.63 2.70
C SER A 202 1.25 -16.75 3.88
N ALA A 203 0.66 -17.35 4.90
CA ALA A 203 0.22 -16.65 6.10
C ALA A 203 0.52 -17.49 7.35
N SER A 204 0.88 -16.84 8.46
CA SER A 204 1.23 -17.49 9.72
C SER A 204 0.00 -17.76 10.58
N SER A 205 -0.09 -18.92 11.23
CA SER A 205 -1.11 -19.12 12.26
C SER A 205 -0.78 -18.34 13.53
N TRP A 206 -1.80 -17.82 14.21
CA TRP A 206 -1.67 -17.18 15.52
C TRP A 206 -2.80 -17.58 16.47
N ALA A 207 -2.53 -17.47 17.77
CA ALA A 207 -3.49 -17.70 18.85
C ALA A 207 -3.23 -16.71 20.00
N GLN A 208 -4.29 -16.34 20.71
CA GLN A 208 -4.26 -15.37 21.80
C GLN A 208 -5.39 -15.61 22.80
N ALA A 209 -5.35 -14.87 23.91
CA ALA A 209 -6.47 -14.81 24.85
C ALA A 209 -7.73 -14.26 24.16
N PRO A 210 -8.94 -14.75 24.52
CA PRO A 210 -10.19 -14.30 23.92
C PRO A 210 -10.30 -12.77 23.89
N THR A 211 -10.45 -12.23 22.68
CA THR A 211 -10.59 -10.78 22.46
C THR A 211 -11.94 -10.49 21.83
N PRO A 212 -12.80 -9.65 22.43
CA PRO A 212 -14.12 -9.37 21.88
C PRO A 212 -14.04 -8.83 20.45
N VAL A 213 -14.96 -9.29 19.59
CA VAL A 213 -15.18 -8.69 18.27
C VAL A 213 -16.20 -7.57 18.43
N PRO A 214 -15.79 -6.29 18.40
CA PRO A 214 -16.72 -5.18 18.63
C PRO A 214 -17.63 -5.00 17.41
N ALA A 215 -18.90 -4.61 17.63
CA ALA A 215 -19.83 -4.34 16.53
C ALA A 215 -19.25 -3.31 15.54
N GLY A 216 -18.63 -2.24 16.05
CA GLY A 216 -17.98 -1.21 15.25
C GLY A 216 -16.87 -1.70 14.32
N PHE A 217 -16.35 -2.92 14.51
CA PHE A 217 -15.41 -3.55 13.57
C PHE A 217 -15.98 -3.61 12.14
N PHE A 218 -17.28 -3.84 12.00
CA PHE A 218 -17.98 -4.00 10.72
C PHE A 218 -18.53 -2.68 10.18
N GLY A 219 -17.63 -1.77 9.80
CA GLY A 219 -17.98 -0.48 9.23
C GLY A 219 -18.14 -0.52 7.70
N VAL A 220 -18.89 0.43 7.16
CA VAL A 220 -19.04 0.63 5.71
C VAL A 220 -18.74 2.08 5.32
N THR A 221 -18.14 2.29 4.14
CA THR A 221 -17.99 3.63 3.58
C THR A 221 -19.21 4.00 2.76
N THR A 222 -19.82 5.14 3.09
CA THR A 222 -21.06 5.62 2.46
C THR A 222 -20.76 6.54 1.28
N ASN A 223 -20.87 6.00 0.07
CA ASN A 223 -20.85 6.78 -1.17
C ASN A 223 -22.27 7.28 -1.47
N SER A 224 -22.71 8.30 -0.73
CA SER A 224 -24.05 8.87 -0.89
C SER A 224 -24.19 10.29 -0.36
N SER A 225 -24.98 11.05 -1.11
CA SER A 225 -25.59 12.33 -0.79
C SER A 225 -26.64 12.37 0.33
N THR A 226 -27.40 11.28 0.45
CA THR A 226 -28.86 11.38 0.64
C THR A 226 -29.35 11.39 2.08
N GLY A 227 -28.52 11.02 3.05
CA GLY A 227 -28.95 10.74 4.43
C GLY A 227 -29.55 9.37 4.66
N ALA A 228 -29.89 8.65 3.58
CA ALA A 228 -30.23 7.24 3.71
C ALA A 228 -29.00 6.49 4.25
N MET A 229 -29.28 5.42 4.99
CA MET A 229 -28.28 4.59 5.65
C MET A 229 -28.48 3.13 5.29
N PRO A 230 -27.47 2.27 5.50
CA PRO A 230 -27.61 0.83 5.36
C PRO A 230 -28.85 0.28 6.09
N THR A 231 -29.64 -0.52 5.37
CA THR A 231 -30.82 -1.20 5.93
C THR A 231 -30.47 -2.57 6.50
N PHE A 232 -29.39 -3.19 6.03
CA PHE A 232 -28.77 -4.36 6.67
C PHE A 232 -27.95 -3.95 7.91
N GLN A 233 -27.65 -4.92 8.78
CA GLN A 233 -26.86 -4.70 9.99
C GLN A 233 -25.41 -4.31 9.63
N THR A 234 -24.94 -3.20 10.19
CA THR A 234 -23.54 -2.75 10.16
C THR A 234 -23.24 -2.03 11.46
N GLY A 235 -21.97 -1.98 11.87
CA GLY A 235 -21.57 -1.42 13.15
C GLY A 235 -21.12 0.04 13.13
N ALA A 236 -20.82 0.60 11.96
CA ALA A 236 -20.38 1.99 11.82
C ALA A 236 -20.46 2.47 10.36
N VAL A 237 -20.49 3.78 10.15
CA VAL A 237 -20.43 4.40 8.83
C VAL A 237 -19.25 5.36 8.72
N ARG A 238 -18.55 5.33 7.59
CA ARG A 238 -17.51 6.28 7.22
C ARG A 238 -18.02 7.16 6.09
N LEU A 239 -17.97 8.47 6.28
CA LEU A 239 -18.39 9.45 5.27
C LEU A 239 -17.21 9.78 4.36
N TRP A 240 -17.28 9.29 3.11
CA TRP A 240 -16.40 9.66 2.00
C TRP A 240 -17.13 9.43 0.67
N ASP A 241 -16.86 10.25 -0.34
CA ASP A 241 -17.71 10.35 -1.54
C ASP A 241 -19.16 10.75 -1.23
N SER A 242 -19.36 11.38 -0.07
CA SER A 242 -20.63 11.87 0.46
C SER A 242 -20.94 13.33 0.10
N ARG A 243 -20.12 13.96 -0.76
CA ARG A 243 -20.14 15.42 -1.05
C ARG A 243 -20.00 16.28 0.21
N THR A 244 -19.15 15.84 1.13
CA THR A 244 -18.83 16.56 2.38
C THR A 244 -17.33 16.85 2.51
N ARG A 245 -16.62 17.00 1.38
CA ARG A 245 -15.24 17.51 1.40
C ARG A 245 -15.26 18.97 1.85
N TRP A 246 -14.11 19.47 2.30
CA TRP A 246 -13.99 20.84 2.80
C TRP A 246 -14.49 21.86 1.75
N ALA A 247 -14.08 21.71 0.49
CA ALA A 247 -14.56 22.55 -0.61
C ALA A 247 -16.08 22.51 -0.84
N ASN A 248 -16.75 21.40 -0.55
CA ASN A 248 -18.21 21.30 -0.68
C ASN A 248 -18.91 22.02 0.47
N MET A 249 -18.39 21.84 1.69
CA MET A 249 -19.00 22.38 2.90
C MET A 249 -18.69 23.86 3.11
N GLN A 250 -17.62 24.38 2.53
CA GLN A 250 -17.19 25.76 2.72
C GLN A 250 -16.68 26.34 1.39
N ALA A 251 -17.61 26.55 0.45
CA ALA A 251 -17.31 27.08 -0.88
C ALA A 251 -16.78 28.53 -0.84
N ARG A 252 -17.06 29.28 0.24
CA ARG A 252 -16.46 30.59 0.53
C ARG A 252 -15.96 30.63 1.97
N ARG A 253 -14.90 31.40 2.20
CA ARG A 253 -14.30 31.60 3.53
C ARG A 253 -15.36 32.04 4.54
N GLY A 254 -15.50 31.29 5.64
CA GLY A 254 -16.46 31.61 6.71
C GLY A 254 -17.92 31.22 6.44
N GLU A 255 -18.28 30.83 5.21
CA GLU A 255 -19.65 30.43 4.85
C GLU A 255 -19.76 28.90 4.76
N PHE A 256 -20.35 28.28 5.78
CA PHE A 256 -20.56 26.83 5.80
C PHE A 256 -21.95 26.43 5.26
N ASP A 257 -21.98 25.47 4.33
CA ASP A 257 -23.15 24.70 3.98
C ASP A 257 -23.16 23.38 4.76
N TRP A 258 -24.01 23.31 5.77
CA TRP A 258 -24.18 22.13 6.63
C TRP A 258 -25.20 21.12 6.11
N SER A 259 -25.95 21.45 5.05
CA SER A 259 -27.16 20.73 4.65
C SER A 259 -26.95 19.23 4.41
N ILE A 260 -25.83 18.87 3.77
CA ILE A 260 -25.50 17.48 3.46
C ILE A 260 -25.03 16.76 4.72
N LEU A 261 -24.05 17.31 5.44
CA LEU A 261 -23.48 16.64 6.61
C LEU A 261 -24.50 16.53 7.75
N ASP A 262 -25.35 17.54 7.97
CA ASP A 262 -26.42 17.50 8.97
C ASP A 262 -27.35 16.31 8.77
N ARG A 263 -27.81 16.12 7.53
CA ARG A 263 -28.80 15.09 7.24
C ARG A 263 -28.14 13.70 7.05
N LEU A 264 -26.83 13.61 6.76
CA LEU A 264 -26.07 12.37 6.90
C LEU A 264 -25.89 11.96 8.37
N VAL A 265 -25.48 12.89 9.24
CA VAL A 265 -25.34 12.63 10.69
C VAL A 265 -26.70 12.25 11.29
N ALA A 266 -27.76 12.99 10.96
CA ALA A 266 -29.12 12.66 11.43
C ALA A 266 -29.58 11.27 10.97
N GLY A 267 -29.29 10.89 9.72
CA GLY A 267 -29.61 9.55 9.22
C GLY A 267 -28.87 8.44 9.98
N ALA A 268 -27.60 8.67 10.31
CA ALA A 268 -26.80 7.72 11.08
C ALA A 268 -27.30 7.62 12.54
N GLU A 269 -27.65 8.74 13.18
CA GLU A 269 -28.24 8.78 14.53
C GLU A 269 -29.56 8.02 14.61
N GLN A 270 -30.46 8.18 13.62
CA GLN A 270 -31.71 7.43 13.53
C GLN A 270 -31.52 5.91 13.47
N ARG A 271 -30.33 5.46 13.02
CA ARG A 271 -29.94 4.06 12.93
C ARG A 271 -28.97 3.63 14.02
N ALA A 272 -28.66 4.52 14.97
CA ALA A 272 -27.66 4.33 16.01
C ALA A 272 -26.29 3.88 15.46
N LEU A 273 -25.88 4.43 14.31
CA LEU A 273 -24.61 4.13 13.65
C LEU A 273 -23.55 5.16 14.04
N PRO A 274 -22.44 4.76 14.68
CA PRO A 274 -21.30 5.64 14.88
C PRO A 274 -20.75 6.15 13.55
N VAL A 275 -20.53 7.46 13.48
CA VAL A 275 -20.04 8.15 12.29
C VAL A 275 -18.54 8.42 12.40
N MET A 276 -17.80 8.04 11.36
CA MET A 276 -16.48 8.59 11.08
C MET A 276 -16.57 9.62 9.95
N PHE A 277 -16.25 10.87 10.26
CA PHE A 277 -16.16 11.94 9.25
C PHE A 277 -14.74 12.04 8.70
N THR A 278 -14.62 11.98 7.37
CA THR A 278 -13.33 12.07 6.69
C THR A 278 -13.12 13.45 6.11
N MET A 279 -12.01 14.09 6.47
CA MET A 279 -11.63 15.38 5.94
C MET A 279 -10.82 15.25 4.64
N GLY A 280 -10.82 16.30 3.82
CA GLY A 280 -10.04 16.37 2.58
C GLY A 280 -10.61 17.37 1.59
N GLY A 281 -9.84 17.66 0.54
CA GLY A 281 -10.24 18.53 -0.57
C GLY A 281 -10.33 20.00 -0.19
N THR A 282 -9.19 20.68 -0.11
CA THR A 282 -9.09 22.11 0.24
C THR A 282 -9.90 22.97 -0.73
N PRO A 283 -10.69 23.95 -0.27
CA PRO A 283 -11.39 24.86 -1.17
C PRO A 283 -10.44 25.74 -1.98
N GLU A 284 -10.85 26.12 -3.20
CA GLU A 284 -10.07 26.99 -4.08
C GLU A 284 -9.68 28.32 -3.41
N TRP A 285 -10.56 28.92 -2.60
CA TRP A 285 -10.24 30.18 -1.92
C TRP A 285 -9.15 30.06 -0.84
N ALA A 286 -8.89 28.85 -0.33
CA ALA A 286 -7.85 28.60 0.67
C ALA A 286 -6.53 28.14 0.04
N SER A 287 -6.56 27.74 -1.24
CA SER A 287 -5.37 27.30 -1.98
C SER A 287 -5.54 27.58 -3.49
N PRO A 288 -5.64 28.84 -3.93
CA PRO A 288 -5.98 29.19 -5.31
C PRO A 288 -5.01 28.61 -6.35
N GLY A 289 -3.70 28.57 -6.03
CA GLY A 289 -2.64 28.00 -6.87
C GLY A 289 -2.48 26.48 -6.77
N GLY A 290 -3.30 25.81 -5.95
CA GLY A 290 -3.23 24.37 -5.72
C GLY A 290 -3.67 23.55 -6.93
N PRO A 291 -3.09 22.35 -7.17
CA PRO A 291 -3.61 21.41 -8.16
C PRO A 291 -5.01 20.94 -7.79
N ARG A 292 -5.87 20.72 -8.79
CA ARG A 292 -7.21 20.15 -8.58
C ARG A 292 -7.14 18.69 -8.17
N THR A 293 -8.10 18.25 -7.36
CA THR A 293 -8.26 16.82 -7.05
C THR A 293 -8.79 16.05 -8.26
N ALA A 294 -8.87 14.73 -8.13
CA ALA A 294 -9.56 13.88 -9.11
C ALA A 294 -11.10 14.08 -9.13
N TYR A 295 -11.66 14.94 -8.28
CA TYR A 295 -13.09 15.22 -8.20
C TYR A 295 -13.46 16.50 -8.94
N ASP A 296 -14.59 16.45 -9.65
CA ASP A 296 -15.17 17.61 -10.31
C ASP A 296 -16.03 18.44 -9.35
N ASP A 297 -15.37 19.04 -8.35
CA ASP A 297 -16.04 19.88 -7.34
C ASP A 297 -15.23 21.11 -6.90
N GLY A 298 -14.20 21.46 -7.67
CA GLY A 298 -13.34 22.61 -7.42
C GLY A 298 -12.29 22.42 -6.33
N SER A 299 -12.31 21.29 -5.60
CA SER A 299 -11.35 21.02 -4.53
C SER A 299 -9.90 20.92 -5.02
N ARG A 300 -8.97 21.23 -4.11
CA ARG A 300 -7.52 21.19 -4.32
C ARG A 300 -6.87 20.09 -3.50
N THR A 301 -5.76 19.56 -4.02
CA THR A 301 -4.95 18.53 -3.35
C THR A 301 -3.92 19.13 -2.38
N SER A 302 -3.58 20.40 -2.51
CA SER A 302 -2.64 21.07 -1.62
C SER A 302 -3.27 21.38 -0.25
N ALA A 303 -2.41 21.52 0.76
CA ALA A 303 -2.78 22.18 2.01
C ALA A 303 -3.24 23.63 1.75
N PRO A 304 -4.02 24.25 2.65
CA PRO A 304 -4.33 25.68 2.52
C PRO A 304 -3.07 26.53 2.67
N ASP A 305 -3.04 27.68 2.00
CA ASP A 305 -1.93 28.64 2.07
C ASP A 305 -1.78 29.21 3.50
N ASP A 306 -2.88 29.29 4.25
CA ASP A 306 -2.92 29.64 5.67
C ASP A 306 -3.55 28.50 6.51
N LEU A 307 -2.77 27.95 7.44
CA LEU A 307 -3.24 26.90 8.35
C LEU A 307 -4.31 27.38 9.34
N ALA A 308 -4.50 28.70 9.53
CA ALA A 308 -5.62 29.22 10.30
C ALA A 308 -6.98 28.88 9.65
N ASP A 309 -7.02 28.72 8.32
CA ASP A 309 -8.23 28.29 7.62
C ASP A 309 -8.57 26.83 7.90
N TRP A 310 -7.54 25.99 8.00
CA TRP A 310 -7.70 24.61 8.43
C TRP A 310 -8.23 24.54 9.87
N ASP A 311 -7.66 25.33 10.77
CA ASP A 311 -8.12 25.39 12.16
C ASP A 311 -9.59 25.82 12.26
N ALA A 312 -10.00 26.84 11.50
CA ALA A 312 -11.37 27.32 11.48
C ALA A 312 -12.35 26.26 10.94
N PHE A 313 -11.96 25.53 9.89
CA PHE A 313 -12.74 24.41 9.36
C PHE A 313 -12.92 23.30 10.40
N VAL A 314 -11.80 22.80 10.97
CA VAL A 314 -11.83 21.73 11.96
C VAL A 314 -12.64 22.13 13.19
N ARG A 315 -12.48 23.38 13.67
CA ARG A 315 -13.26 23.92 14.78
C ARG A 315 -14.75 23.96 14.47
N GLY A 316 -15.14 24.52 13.32
CA GLY A 316 -16.55 24.63 12.92
C GLY A 316 -17.23 23.26 12.84
N VAL A 317 -16.57 22.26 12.26
CA VAL A 317 -17.10 20.90 12.17
C VAL A 317 -17.17 20.25 13.56
N SER A 318 -16.10 20.30 14.35
CA SER A 318 -16.07 19.65 15.67
C SER A 318 -17.03 20.28 16.67
N GLU A 319 -17.20 21.60 16.67
CA GLU A 319 -18.15 22.29 17.56
C GLU A 319 -19.60 21.96 17.19
N ARG A 320 -19.93 21.94 15.89
CA ARG A 320 -21.30 21.65 15.43
C ARG A 320 -21.73 20.21 15.73
N TYR A 321 -20.81 19.26 15.59
CA TYR A 321 -21.12 17.82 15.70
C TYR A 321 -20.54 17.15 16.95
N ARG A 322 -20.21 17.95 17.98
CA ARG A 322 -19.76 17.45 19.29
C ARG A 322 -20.69 16.36 19.82
N GLY A 323 -20.13 15.21 20.15
CA GLY A 323 -20.86 14.03 20.66
C GLY A 323 -21.72 13.30 19.62
N ARG A 324 -21.77 13.78 18.37
CA ARG A 324 -22.60 13.21 17.28
C ARG A 324 -21.76 12.49 16.23
N ILE A 325 -20.50 12.89 16.06
CA ILE A 325 -19.49 12.19 15.26
C ILE A 325 -18.54 11.46 16.21
N GLU A 326 -18.40 10.15 16.05
CA GLU A 326 -17.53 9.31 16.90
C GLU A 326 -16.06 9.54 16.57
N ALA A 327 -15.74 9.66 15.28
CA ALA A 327 -14.37 9.71 14.81
C ALA A 327 -14.15 10.73 13.69
N TYR A 328 -12.95 11.30 13.66
CA TYR A 328 -12.50 12.23 12.61
C TYR A 328 -11.24 11.67 11.94
N GLU A 329 -11.31 11.38 10.64
CA GLU A 329 -10.17 10.97 9.83
C GLU A 329 -9.52 12.20 9.17
N LEU A 330 -8.29 12.50 9.57
CA LEU A 330 -7.61 13.75 9.26
C LEU A 330 -6.84 13.67 7.94
N TRP A 331 -7.63 13.66 6.86
CA TRP A 331 -7.24 13.56 5.45
C TRP A 331 -7.28 12.13 4.88
N VAL A 332 -7.86 12.00 3.69
CA VAL A 332 -7.96 10.73 2.95
C VAL A 332 -6.76 10.51 2.04
N LEU A 333 -6.25 9.28 1.94
CA LEU A 333 -5.23 8.92 0.93
C LEU A 333 -4.07 9.94 0.90
N ALA A 334 -3.57 10.33 2.08
CA ALA A 334 -2.73 11.52 2.26
C ALA A 334 -1.31 11.40 1.67
N ASN A 335 -0.97 10.24 1.12
CA ASN A 335 0.26 9.99 0.39
C ASN A 335 0.04 9.74 -1.12
N ASP A 336 -1.18 9.93 -1.61
CA ASP A 336 -1.51 9.87 -3.04
C ASP A 336 -1.68 11.31 -3.58
N PRO A 337 -0.86 11.75 -4.56
CA PRO A 337 -0.89 13.12 -5.12
C PRO A 337 -2.24 13.56 -5.67
N ARG A 338 -3.13 12.62 -6.02
CA ARG A 338 -4.51 12.90 -6.46
C ARG A 338 -5.39 13.45 -5.34
N PHE A 339 -4.98 13.27 -4.09
CA PHE A 339 -5.74 13.62 -2.89
C PHE A 339 -4.95 14.55 -1.97
N TYR A 340 -3.63 14.43 -1.90
CA TYR A 340 -2.78 15.33 -1.15
C TYR A 340 -1.45 15.59 -1.88
N SER A 341 -1.14 16.85 -2.16
CA SER A 341 0.11 17.27 -2.82
C SER A 341 1.03 18.13 -1.93
N GLY A 342 0.62 18.38 -0.68
CA GLY A 342 1.46 19.07 0.29
C GLY A 342 2.63 18.20 0.77
N ASP A 343 3.59 18.82 1.45
CA ASP A 343 4.70 18.08 2.06
C ASP A 343 4.27 17.41 3.39
N VAL A 344 5.02 16.39 3.80
CA VAL A 344 4.71 15.60 5.00
C VAL A 344 4.79 16.43 6.29
N ARG A 345 5.66 17.44 6.37
CA ARG A 345 5.76 18.30 7.55
C ARG A 345 4.48 19.12 7.72
N THR A 346 3.96 19.68 6.63
CA THR A 346 2.68 20.38 6.63
C THR A 346 1.53 19.45 7.03
N LEU A 347 1.52 18.20 6.54
CA LEU A 347 0.53 17.19 6.95
C LEU A 347 0.59 16.87 8.46
N VAL A 348 1.79 16.75 9.03
CA VAL A 348 1.99 16.56 10.48
C VAL A 348 1.45 17.75 11.27
N GLU A 349 1.76 18.98 10.85
CA GLU A 349 1.24 20.19 11.52
C GLU A 349 -0.28 20.30 11.42
N MET A 350 -0.87 20.00 10.26
CA MET A 350 -2.34 19.93 10.11
C MET A 350 -2.95 18.90 11.04
N THR A 351 -2.33 17.72 11.18
CA THR A 351 -2.77 16.65 12.08
C THR A 351 -2.70 17.09 13.54
N ARG A 352 -1.56 17.67 13.97
CA ARG A 352 -1.35 18.17 15.33
C ARG A 352 -2.37 19.23 15.72
N ARG A 353 -2.59 20.23 14.85
CA ARG A 353 -3.54 21.32 15.08
C ARG A 353 -4.98 20.80 15.16
N ALA A 354 -5.38 19.97 14.20
CA ALA A 354 -6.72 19.41 14.16
C ALA A 354 -7.02 18.53 15.38
N SER A 355 -6.07 17.68 15.78
CA SER A 355 -6.19 16.85 16.98
C SER A 355 -6.38 17.70 18.23
N GLY A 356 -5.55 18.73 18.44
CA GLY A 356 -5.69 19.64 19.57
C GLY A 356 -7.05 20.36 19.61
N ILE A 357 -7.56 20.80 18.46
CA ILE A 357 -8.87 21.45 18.36
C ILE A 357 -9.99 20.45 18.69
N ILE A 358 -10.00 19.29 18.03
CA ILE A 358 -11.04 18.27 18.20
C ILE A 358 -11.07 17.80 19.66
N LYS A 359 -9.92 17.48 20.26
CA LYS A 359 -9.85 17.03 21.66
C LYS A 359 -10.23 18.13 22.65
N GLY A 360 -9.98 19.40 22.32
CA GLY A 360 -10.43 20.54 23.13
C GLY A 360 -11.95 20.72 23.11
N VAL A 361 -12.60 20.45 21.97
CA VAL A 361 -14.06 20.57 21.80
C VAL A 361 -14.79 19.33 22.31
N ASP A 362 -14.32 18.15 21.91
CA ASP A 362 -14.86 16.83 22.25
C ASP A 362 -13.73 15.86 22.65
N PRO A 363 -13.39 15.77 23.96
CA PRO A 363 -12.37 14.85 24.44
C PRO A 363 -12.67 13.36 24.16
N LYS A 364 -13.93 12.99 23.91
CA LYS A 364 -14.34 11.61 23.64
C LYS A 364 -14.21 11.22 22.16
N ALA A 365 -14.14 12.19 21.26
CA ALA A 365 -14.01 11.92 19.84
C ALA A 365 -12.67 11.22 19.53
N THR A 366 -12.72 10.22 18.66
CA THR A 366 -11.53 9.50 18.19
C THR A 366 -10.89 10.28 17.04
N VAL A 367 -9.60 10.58 17.13
CA VAL A 367 -8.82 11.18 16.06
C VAL A 367 -8.09 10.08 15.32
N VAL A 368 -8.44 9.87 14.05
CA VAL A 368 -7.78 8.94 13.14
C VAL A 368 -6.81 9.74 12.28
N CYS A 369 -5.54 9.35 12.29
CA CYS A 369 -4.51 10.00 11.48
C CYS A 369 -4.85 9.97 9.98
N PRO A 370 -4.24 10.87 9.17
CA PRO A 370 -4.37 10.84 7.72
C PRO A 370 -4.21 9.42 7.18
N SER A 371 -5.17 8.95 6.38
CA SER A 371 -5.08 7.58 5.88
C SER A 371 -4.04 7.45 4.79
N MET A 372 -3.14 6.48 4.96
CA MET A 372 -2.12 6.17 3.96
C MET A 372 -2.68 5.13 2.97
N GLY A 373 -2.59 5.43 1.67
CA GLY A 373 -2.88 4.55 0.55
C GLY A 373 -1.61 4.12 -0.20
N GLN A 374 -1.75 3.55 -1.40
CA GLN A 374 -0.63 3.15 -2.27
C GLN A 374 0.45 2.27 -1.56
N LEU A 375 0.08 1.56 -0.48
CA LEU A 375 1.02 0.92 0.43
C LEU A 375 1.66 -0.36 -0.13
N TRP A 376 1.23 -0.84 -1.29
CA TRP A 376 1.95 -1.86 -2.06
C TRP A 376 3.29 -1.35 -2.61
N LYS A 377 3.40 -0.04 -2.83
CA LYS A 377 4.58 0.63 -3.38
C LYS A 377 5.52 1.06 -2.26
N ALA A 378 6.82 0.93 -2.48
CA ALA A 378 7.83 1.32 -1.49
C ALA A 378 7.77 2.82 -1.18
N GLU A 379 7.47 3.64 -2.19
CA GLU A 379 7.31 5.09 -2.09
C GLU A 379 6.12 5.45 -1.19
N GLY A 380 5.00 4.74 -1.32
CA GLY A 380 3.83 4.94 -0.47
C GLY A 380 4.14 4.65 1.01
N ARG A 381 4.91 3.58 1.27
CA ARG A 381 5.38 3.23 2.61
C ARG A 381 6.42 4.21 3.14
N ALA A 382 7.28 4.76 2.29
CA ALA A 382 8.26 5.76 2.70
C ALA A 382 7.60 7.05 3.24
N VAL A 383 6.46 7.47 2.67
CA VAL A 383 5.67 8.61 3.21
C VAL A 383 5.08 8.29 4.58
N LEU A 384 4.56 7.07 4.78
CA LEU A 384 4.08 6.60 6.09
C LEU A 384 5.22 6.63 7.13
N GLU A 385 6.39 6.11 6.77
CA GLU A 385 7.57 6.11 7.64
C GLU A 385 8.06 7.54 7.93
N GLN A 386 8.02 8.44 6.95
CA GLN A 386 8.38 9.85 7.14
C GLN A 386 7.40 10.56 8.08
N PHE A 387 6.10 10.32 7.92
CA PHE A 387 5.07 10.87 8.81
C PHE A 387 5.26 10.38 10.25
N ALA A 388 5.58 9.10 10.42
CA ALA A 388 5.93 8.53 11.72
C ALA A 388 7.22 9.14 12.31
N ALA A 389 8.29 9.26 11.53
CA ALA A 389 9.57 9.82 11.97
C ALA A 389 9.46 11.29 12.41
N MET A 390 8.45 12.02 11.93
CA MET A 390 8.15 13.39 12.33
C MET A 390 7.16 13.49 13.52
N GLY A 391 6.79 12.36 14.14
CA GLY A 391 5.87 12.33 15.28
C GLY A 391 4.39 12.48 14.91
N GLY A 392 4.02 12.33 13.63
CA GLY A 392 2.63 12.55 13.20
C GLY A 392 1.62 11.62 13.88
N TYR A 393 2.01 10.38 14.18
CA TYR A 393 1.17 9.41 14.88
C TYR A 393 1.01 9.69 16.38
N ASP A 394 1.83 10.56 16.98
CA ASP A 394 1.71 10.95 18.40
C ASP A 394 0.49 11.84 18.65
N HIS A 395 -0.15 12.32 17.59
CA HIS A 395 -1.31 13.21 17.63
C HIS A 395 -2.64 12.50 17.36
N CYS A 396 -2.67 11.17 17.26
CA CYS A 396 -3.86 10.41 16.89
C CYS A 396 -4.14 9.24 17.85
N ASP A 397 -5.40 8.82 17.92
CA ASP A 397 -5.81 7.64 18.69
C ASP A 397 -5.63 6.32 17.90
N ALA A 398 -5.61 6.43 16.57
CA ALA A 398 -5.47 5.33 15.63
C ALA A 398 -4.82 5.78 14.31
N ALA A 399 -4.15 4.86 13.63
CA ALA A 399 -3.63 5.05 12.28
C ALA A 399 -4.64 4.54 11.24
N GLY A 400 -5.07 5.42 10.34
CA GLY A 400 -5.83 5.04 9.16
C GLY A 400 -4.90 4.48 8.07
N VAL A 401 -5.27 3.32 7.52
CA VAL A 401 -4.60 2.75 6.33
C VAL A 401 -5.65 2.30 5.32
N LYS A 402 -5.30 2.29 4.02
CA LYS A 402 -6.11 1.61 3.02
C LYS A 402 -5.58 0.20 2.85
N LEU A 403 -6.35 -0.78 3.31
CA LEU A 403 -6.06 -2.20 3.14
C LEU A 403 -6.84 -2.70 1.92
N TYR A 404 -6.11 -3.08 0.87
CA TYR A 404 -6.70 -3.49 -0.40
C TYR A 404 -5.78 -4.48 -1.13
N GLN A 405 -6.39 -5.28 -1.98
CA GLN A 405 -5.75 -6.26 -2.85
C GLN A 405 -5.01 -5.59 -4.02
N ARG A 406 -4.21 -6.32 -4.81
CA ARG A 406 -3.46 -5.69 -5.93
C ARG A 406 -4.38 -5.35 -7.10
N GLN A 407 -5.34 -6.21 -7.40
CA GLN A 407 -6.37 -6.04 -8.43
C GLN A 407 -7.75 -6.35 -7.88
N ALA A 408 -8.80 -5.69 -8.36
CA ALA A 408 -10.15 -5.82 -7.79
C ALA A 408 -10.66 -7.27 -7.66
N SER A 409 -10.25 -8.14 -8.58
CA SER A 409 -10.59 -9.57 -8.61
C SER A 409 -9.78 -10.42 -7.64
N ASP A 410 -8.59 -10.00 -7.20
CA ASP A 410 -7.74 -10.81 -6.31
C ASP A 410 -8.49 -11.21 -5.03
N PRO A 411 -8.23 -12.41 -4.48
CA PRO A 411 -8.84 -12.82 -3.23
C PRO A 411 -8.48 -11.86 -2.07
N PRO A 412 -9.41 -11.55 -1.15
CA PRO A 412 -9.16 -10.69 0.01
C PRO A 412 -7.93 -11.10 0.82
N GLU A 413 -7.60 -12.39 0.83
CA GLU A 413 -6.48 -12.97 1.59
C GLU A 413 -5.12 -12.43 1.14
N THR A 414 -5.00 -11.93 -0.10
CA THR A 414 -3.79 -11.22 -0.56
C THR A 414 -3.49 -9.96 0.26
N MET A 415 -4.51 -9.38 0.92
CA MET A 415 -4.30 -8.24 1.82
C MET A 415 -3.46 -8.58 3.05
N VAL A 416 -3.29 -9.86 3.39
CA VAL A 416 -2.40 -10.27 4.50
C VAL A 416 -0.95 -9.90 4.20
N GLU A 417 -0.51 -10.04 2.95
CA GLU A 417 0.83 -9.61 2.54
C GLU A 417 1.00 -8.09 2.72
N LEU A 418 -0.01 -7.31 2.31
CA LEU A 418 0.00 -5.86 2.50
C LEU A 418 0.00 -5.48 3.98
N ALA A 419 -0.80 -6.13 4.81
CA ALA A 419 -0.82 -5.89 6.25
C ALA A 419 0.56 -6.15 6.87
N GLY A 420 1.28 -7.19 6.42
CA GLY A 420 2.65 -7.45 6.83
C GLY A 420 3.65 -6.37 6.37
N GLU A 421 3.48 -5.81 5.17
CA GLU A 421 4.29 -4.67 4.71
C GLU A 421 4.03 -3.39 5.53
N ILE A 422 2.77 -3.15 5.91
CA ILE A 422 2.37 -2.03 6.77
C ILE A 422 2.98 -2.19 8.16
N ASP A 423 2.86 -3.36 8.76
CA ASP A 423 3.46 -3.66 10.07
C ASP A 423 4.99 -3.48 10.05
N ARG A 424 5.66 -3.99 9.02
CA ARG A 424 7.10 -3.79 8.83
C ARG A 424 7.49 -2.31 8.72
N ALA A 425 6.69 -1.50 8.02
CA ALA A 425 6.94 -0.07 7.89
C ALA A 425 6.81 0.65 9.25
N PHE A 426 5.75 0.35 10.00
CA PHE A 426 5.55 0.87 11.35
C PHE A 426 6.66 0.44 12.31
N HIS A 427 7.08 -0.83 12.25
CA HIS A 427 8.19 -1.35 13.03
C HIS A 427 9.52 -0.64 12.71
N ARG A 428 9.84 -0.42 11.42
CA ARG A 428 11.02 0.36 11.01
C ARG A 428 10.99 1.80 11.53
N ALA A 429 9.81 2.40 11.57
CA ALA A 429 9.60 3.74 12.10
C ALA A 429 9.58 3.80 13.64
N GLY A 430 9.54 2.65 14.33
CA GLY A 430 9.56 2.57 15.79
C GLY A 430 8.23 2.92 16.47
N VAL A 431 7.10 2.86 15.75
CA VAL A 431 5.77 3.14 16.30
C VAL A 431 4.81 1.99 16.01
N HIS A 432 3.88 1.69 16.91
CA HIS A 432 2.93 0.58 16.78
C HIS A 432 1.49 1.04 17.09
N PRO A 433 0.90 1.92 16.25
CA PRO A 433 -0.44 2.44 16.49
C PRO A 433 -1.51 1.36 16.29
N ARG A 434 -2.69 1.59 16.87
CA ARG A 434 -3.89 0.80 16.54
C ARG A 434 -4.29 1.07 15.09
N LEU A 435 -4.43 0.01 14.29
CA LEU A 435 -4.72 0.13 12.85
C LEU A 435 -6.21 0.06 12.56
N TRP A 436 -6.68 1.00 11.74
CA TRP A 436 -8.03 1.03 11.17
C TRP A 436 -7.92 0.94 9.65
N SER A 437 -8.57 -0.05 9.04
CA SER A 437 -8.73 -0.08 7.58
C SER A 437 -9.88 0.84 7.20
N THR A 438 -9.55 1.99 6.64
CA THR A 438 -10.50 3.07 6.32
C THR A 438 -10.98 3.01 4.86
N GLY A 439 -10.94 1.83 4.24
CA GLY A 439 -11.40 1.59 2.88
C GLY A 439 -10.30 1.11 1.93
N THR A 440 -10.56 1.30 0.64
CA THR A 440 -9.71 0.86 -0.47
C THR A 440 -8.94 2.02 -1.10
N THR A 441 -8.24 1.76 -2.21
CA THR A 441 -7.60 2.77 -3.06
C THR A 441 -8.54 3.26 -4.17
N TYR A 442 -8.21 4.40 -4.78
CA TYR A 442 -8.97 4.99 -5.89
C TYR A 442 -9.12 4.02 -7.08
N ASP A 443 -8.04 3.32 -7.46
CA ASP A 443 -8.00 2.53 -8.69
C ASP A 443 -8.89 1.27 -8.62
N ILE A 444 -8.97 0.63 -7.44
CA ILE A 444 -9.83 -0.54 -7.22
C ILE A 444 -11.31 -0.15 -7.33
N ALA A 445 -11.68 1.04 -6.85
CA ALA A 445 -13.06 1.52 -6.93
C ALA A 445 -13.55 1.74 -8.37
N LEU A 446 -12.63 1.88 -9.34
CA LEU A 446 -12.94 2.08 -10.75
C LEU A 446 -12.96 0.79 -11.59
N ALA A 447 -12.61 -0.35 -10.99
CA ALA A 447 -12.62 -1.61 -11.70
C ALA A 447 -14.05 -2.09 -12.03
N ALA A 448 -14.14 -3.04 -12.97
CA ALA A 448 -15.41 -3.61 -13.37
C ALA A 448 -16.11 -4.35 -12.21
N PRO A 449 -17.45 -4.40 -12.20
CA PRO A 449 -18.23 -5.25 -11.31
C PRO A 449 -17.71 -6.69 -11.29
N LEU A 450 -17.63 -7.28 -10.08
CA LEU A 450 -17.40 -8.72 -9.94
C LEU A 450 -18.72 -9.49 -10.11
N GLU A 451 -18.59 -10.77 -10.48
CA GLU A 451 -19.72 -11.70 -10.48
C GLU A 451 -20.41 -11.76 -9.11
N PRO A 452 -21.75 -11.80 -9.04
CA PRO A 452 -22.50 -11.66 -7.77
C PRO A 452 -22.10 -12.64 -6.67
N GLU A 453 -21.85 -13.90 -7.00
CA GLU A 453 -21.42 -14.91 -6.03
C GLU A 453 -20.02 -14.58 -5.49
N ARG A 454 -19.08 -14.25 -6.37
CA ARG A 454 -17.71 -13.86 -5.98
C ARG A 454 -17.73 -12.59 -5.12
N ALA A 455 -18.57 -11.62 -5.48
CA ALA A 455 -18.75 -10.38 -4.75
C ALA A 455 -19.29 -10.61 -3.33
N SER A 456 -20.27 -11.51 -3.17
CA SER A 456 -20.84 -11.83 -1.86
C SER A 456 -19.86 -12.58 -0.95
N ASP A 457 -19.16 -13.58 -1.50
CA ASP A 457 -18.12 -14.29 -0.76
C ASP A 457 -16.92 -13.39 -0.42
N TYR A 458 -16.53 -12.48 -1.33
CA TYR A 458 -15.47 -11.49 -1.09
C TYR A 458 -15.83 -10.57 0.08
N ALA A 459 -17.06 -10.05 0.11
CA ALA A 459 -17.47 -9.08 1.12
C ALA A 459 -17.34 -9.63 2.55
N VAL A 460 -17.69 -10.90 2.76
CA VAL A 460 -17.53 -11.58 4.06
C VAL A 460 -16.05 -11.83 4.37
N ARG A 461 -15.30 -12.36 3.40
CA ARG A 461 -13.87 -12.66 3.56
C ARG A 461 -13.03 -11.42 3.82
N PHE A 462 -13.41 -10.24 3.31
CA PHE A 462 -12.77 -8.97 3.64
C PHE A 462 -12.74 -8.71 5.16
N TYR A 463 -13.85 -8.93 5.86
CA TYR A 463 -13.91 -8.75 7.31
C TYR A 463 -13.15 -9.85 8.06
N LEU A 464 -13.21 -11.10 7.59
CA LEU A 464 -12.44 -12.20 8.18
C LEU A 464 -10.93 -11.97 8.05
N VAL A 465 -10.45 -11.45 6.92
CA VAL A 465 -9.06 -11.03 6.74
C VAL A 465 -8.71 -9.83 7.64
N GLY A 466 -9.65 -8.90 7.86
CA GLY A 466 -9.48 -7.84 8.84
C GLY A 466 -9.27 -8.36 10.26
N LEU A 467 -10.02 -9.40 10.66
CA LEU A 467 -9.84 -10.07 11.96
C LEU A 467 -8.51 -10.80 12.02
N TYR A 468 -8.15 -11.53 10.96
CA TYR A 468 -6.87 -12.22 10.81
C TYR A 468 -5.69 -11.24 10.98
N THR A 469 -5.78 -10.06 10.38
CA THR A 469 -4.73 -9.01 10.42
C THR A 469 -4.83 -8.10 11.66
N GLN A 470 -5.70 -8.44 12.62
CA GLN A 470 -5.89 -7.73 13.89
C GLN A 470 -6.25 -6.24 13.75
N MET A 471 -6.94 -5.88 12.67
CA MET A 471 -7.49 -4.54 12.49
C MET A 471 -8.52 -4.23 13.57
N ARG A 472 -8.59 -2.97 14.03
CA ARG A 472 -9.56 -2.56 15.07
C ARG A 472 -10.89 -2.09 14.50
N ARG A 473 -10.87 -1.58 13.27
CA ARG A 473 -12.05 -1.19 12.47
C ARG A 473 -11.78 -1.54 11.02
N MET A 474 -12.79 -2.03 10.32
CA MET A 474 -12.79 -2.27 8.89
C MET A 474 -13.92 -1.47 8.26
N TYR A 475 -13.64 -0.69 7.23
CA TYR A 475 -14.65 0.06 6.48
C TYR A 475 -14.73 -0.44 5.04
N PHE A 476 -15.71 -1.27 4.72
CA PHE A 476 -15.88 -1.80 3.36
C PHE A 476 -16.33 -0.71 2.39
N TYR A 477 -15.68 -0.61 1.23
CA TYR A 477 -16.12 0.25 0.12
C TYR A 477 -16.80 -0.64 -0.95
N ASN A 478 -18.12 -0.58 -1.16
CA ASN A 478 -19.01 0.51 -0.74
C ASN A 478 -20.47 0.15 -0.37
N TRP A 479 -21.08 1.13 0.29
CA TRP A 479 -22.52 1.34 0.35
C TRP A 479 -22.91 2.56 -0.50
N GLY A 480 -24.03 2.49 -1.21
CA GLY A 480 -24.65 3.59 -1.93
C GLY A 480 -24.41 3.61 -3.44
N GLY A 481 -23.17 3.83 -3.86
CA GLY A 481 -22.77 3.80 -5.27
C GLY A 481 -22.96 2.43 -5.95
N THR A 482 -23.14 2.43 -7.27
CA THR A 482 -23.48 1.23 -8.07
C THR A 482 -22.44 0.83 -9.11
N LYS A 483 -21.48 1.69 -9.42
CA LYS A 483 -20.50 1.50 -10.50
C LYS A 483 -19.11 1.11 -9.95
N ILE A 484 -19.09 0.14 -9.05
CA ILE A 484 -17.92 -0.28 -8.25
C ILE A 484 -17.91 -1.81 -8.22
N PRO A 485 -16.74 -2.48 -8.06
CA PRO A 485 -16.65 -3.94 -8.13
C PRO A 485 -17.62 -4.72 -7.25
N ILE A 486 -17.87 -4.22 -6.03
CA ILE A 486 -18.73 -4.88 -5.04
C ILE A 486 -19.59 -3.82 -4.37
N VAL A 487 -20.90 -4.03 -4.40
CA VAL A 487 -21.90 -3.12 -3.82
C VAL A 487 -22.65 -3.87 -2.72
N LEU A 488 -22.58 -3.39 -1.48
CA LEU A 488 -23.34 -3.99 -0.38
C LEU A 488 -24.83 -3.63 -0.45
N GLN A 489 -25.12 -2.40 -0.87
CA GLN A 489 -26.48 -1.92 -1.07
C GLN A 489 -26.44 -0.60 -1.88
N PRO A 490 -27.22 -0.46 -2.96
CA PRO A 490 -27.40 0.82 -3.62
C PRO A 490 -28.23 1.80 -2.78
N VAL A 491 -28.01 3.11 -2.91
CA VAL A 491 -28.81 4.11 -2.17
C VAL A 491 -30.29 3.95 -2.48
N GLY A 492 -31.12 3.80 -1.46
CA GLY A 492 -32.58 3.67 -1.61
C GLY A 492 -33.06 2.33 -2.16
N GLY A 493 -32.17 1.40 -2.49
CA GLY A 493 -32.53 0.04 -2.90
C GLY A 493 -32.36 -0.97 -1.76
N SER A 494 -32.73 -2.22 -2.04
CA SER A 494 -32.57 -3.34 -1.11
C SER A 494 -31.08 -3.75 -0.97
N PRO A 495 -30.67 -4.30 0.19
CA PRO A 495 -29.36 -4.91 0.33
C PRO A 495 -29.11 -5.98 -0.73
N THR A 496 -27.89 -6.04 -1.25
CA THR A 496 -27.47 -7.14 -2.11
C THR A 496 -27.20 -8.38 -1.27
N GLN A 497 -27.01 -9.53 -1.92
CA GLN A 497 -26.60 -10.76 -1.23
C GLN A 497 -25.28 -10.57 -0.45
N ALA A 498 -24.36 -9.75 -0.96
CA ALA A 498 -23.13 -9.39 -0.25
C ALA A 498 -23.43 -8.64 1.06
N GLY A 499 -24.36 -7.67 1.04
CA GLY A 499 -24.80 -6.97 2.25
C GLY A 499 -25.47 -7.90 3.26
N LEU A 500 -26.33 -8.81 2.80
CA LEU A 500 -27.01 -9.79 3.66
C LEU A 500 -26.04 -10.79 4.29
N TYR A 501 -25.03 -11.25 3.55
CA TYR A 501 -24.02 -12.17 4.09
C TYR A 501 -23.06 -11.48 5.07
N VAL A 502 -22.75 -10.20 4.87
CA VAL A 502 -22.02 -9.40 5.86
C VAL A 502 -22.85 -9.22 7.14
N GLU A 503 -24.17 -9.07 7.03
CA GLU A 503 -25.08 -9.08 8.18
C GLU A 503 -25.09 -10.44 8.90
N GLU A 504 -25.14 -11.56 8.17
CA GLU A 504 -25.11 -12.90 8.76
C GLU A 504 -23.79 -13.17 9.49
N LEU A 505 -22.65 -12.75 8.94
CA LEU A 505 -21.37 -12.83 9.65
C LEU A 505 -21.39 -12.07 10.98
N GLN A 506 -21.97 -10.87 11.00
CA GLN A 506 -22.13 -10.08 12.23
C GLN A 506 -23.05 -10.75 13.25
N ARG A 507 -24.09 -11.45 12.77
CA ARG A 507 -24.98 -12.25 13.61
C ARG A 507 -24.23 -13.41 14.27
N TRP A 508 -23.41 -14.14 13.50
CA TRP A 508 -22.56 -15.21 14.02
C TRP A 508 -21.56 -14.74 15.08
N LEU A 509 -20.98 -13.56 14.87
CA LEU A 509 -19.93 -13.02 15.74
C LEU A 509 -20.45 -12.12 16.86
N ARG A 510 -21.77 -12.05 17.05
CA ARG A 510 -22.38 -11.22 18.09
C ARG A 510 -21.97 -11.72 19.48
N GLY A 511 -21.22 -10.89 20.20
CA GLY A 511 -20.71 -11.24 21.53
C GLY A 511 -19.60 -12.29 21.52
N ALA A 512 -19.14 -12.70 20.34
CA ALA A 512 -18.03 -13.63 20.21
C ALA A 512 -16.69 -12.94 20.49
N SER A 513 -15.75 -13.73 20.99
CA SER A 513 -14.36 -13.34 21.16
C SER A 513 -13.46 -14.18 20.27
N ILE A 514 -12.60 -13.54 19.49
CA ILE A 514 -11.61 -14.23 18.66
C ILE A 514 -10.45 -14.76 19.52
N THR A 515 -10.01 -15.98 19.24
CA THR A 515 -8.92 -16.67 19.96
C THR A 515 -7.76 -17.03 19.04
N GLY A 516 -7.95 -17.06 17.72
CA GLY A 516 -6.87 -17.37 16.79
C GLY A 516 -7.34 -17.39 15.35
N CYS A 517 -6.39 -17.29 14.41
CA CYS A 517 -6.63 -17.62 13.01
C CYS A 517 -5.41 -18.31 12.39
N GLY A 518 -5.61 -19.01 11.28
CA GLY A 518 -4.55 -19.67 10.54
C GLY A 518 -5.00 -20.20 9.18
N MET A 519 -4.05 -20.76 8.43
CA MET A 519 -4.34 -21.41 7.15
C MET A 519 -3.41 -22.60 6.90
N GLY A 520 -3.82 -23.48 5.99
CA GLY A 520 -2.97 -24.54 5.48
C GLY A 520 -2.43 -25.47 6.56
N SER A 521 -1.25 -26.05 6.30
CA SER A 521 -0.65 -27.05 7.17
C SER A 521 -0.34 -26.51 8.57
N GLN A 522 -0.06 -25.22 8.72
CA GLN A 522 0.14 -24.58 10.04
C GLN A 522 -1.13 -24.57 10.90
N ALA A 523 -2.30 -24.74 10.29
CA ALA A 523 -3.59 -24.89 10.96
C ALA A 523 -4.14 -26.32 10.88
N ALA A 524 -3.33 -27.29 10.41
CA ALA A 524 -3.76 -28.65 10.09
C ALA A 524 -4.92 -28.72 9.07
N LEU A 525 -4.88 -27.82 8.07
CA LEU A 525 -5.87 -27.68 7.01
C LEU A 525 -5.23 -27.82 5.62
N PRO A 526 -6.02 -28.08 4.55
CA PRO A 526 -5.55 -27.95 3.18
C PRO A 526 -4.98 -26.55 2.90
N SER A 527 -3.99 -26.46 2.01
CA SER A 527 -3.21 -25.23 1.78
C SER A 527 -4.04 -24.01 1.38
N ASN A 528 -5.23 -24.22 0.82
CA ASN A 528 -6.14 -23.16 0.42
C ASN A 528 -7.18 -22.77 1.48
N VAL A 529 -7.29 -23.53 2.57
CA VAL A 529 -8.31 -23.33 3.61
C VAL A 529 -7.78 -22.47 4.73
N TRP A 530 -8.61 -21.52 5.13
CA TRP A 530 -8.43 -20.61 6.24
C TRP A 530 -9.41 -20.95 7.37
N GLU A 531 -9.00 -20.67 8.60
CA GLU A 531 -9.81 -20.81 9.78
C GLU A 531 -9.58 -19.64 10.73
N CYS A 532 -10.67 -19.09 11.28
CA CYS A 532 -10.64 -18.28 12.49
C CYS A 532 -11.46 -18.95 13.58
N ARG A 533 -10.95 -18.89 14.81
CA ARG A 533 -11.48 -19.54 16.00
C ARG A 533 -12.04 -18.52 16.96
N PHE A 534 -13.18 -18.85 17.54
CA PHE A 534 -13.95 -17.98 18.39
C PHE A 534 -14.48 -18.72 19.62
N VAL A 535 -14.73 -17.97 20.67
CA VAL A 535 -15.56 -18.37 21.80
C VAL A 535 -16.82 -17.53 21.74
N GLY A 536 -17.97 -18.18 21.62
CA GLY A 536 -19.29 -17.54 21.57
C GLY A 536 -19.66 -16.87 22.90
N ALA A 537 -20.73 -16.08 22.87
CA ALA A 537 -21.26 -15.43 24.09
C ALA A 537 -21.75 -16.45 25.14
N ASP A 538 -22.06 -17.67 24.70
CA ASP A 538 -22.44 -18.83 25.53
C ASP A 538 -21.22 -19.62 26.07
N GLY A 539 -19.99 -19.18 25.74
CA GLY A 539 -18.75 -19.84 26.12
C GLY A 539 -18.39 -21.05 25.25
N LYS A 540 -19.18 -21.38 24.22
CA LYS A 540 -18.90 -22.51 23.32
C LYS A 540 -17.89 -22.12 22.25
N GLU A 541 -17.13 -23.11 21.79
CA GLU A 541 -16.20 -22.91 20.68
C GLU A 541 -16.93 -22.84 19.34
N ALA A 542 -16.45 -21.96 18.47
CA ALA A 542 -16.93 -21.82 17.10
C ALA A 542 -15.77 -21.58 16.14
N LEU A 543 -15.87 -22.11 14.92
CA LEU A 543 -14.89 -21.95 13.85
C LEU A 543 -15.57 -21.30 12.66
N ILE A 544 -14.89 -20.39 11.96
CA ILE A 544 -15.29 -19.96 10.63
C ILE A 544 -14.23 -20.43 9.65
N ARG A 545 -14.64 -21.20 8.63
CA ARG A 545 -13.76 -21.73 7.59
C ARG A 545 -14.19 -21.28 6.20
N TRP A 546 -13.20 -21.06 5.34
CA TRP A 546 -13.39 -20.78 3.92
C TRP A 546 -12.14 -21.17 3.14
N ALA A 547 -12.28 -21.37 1.83
CA ALA A 547 -11.18 -21.57 0.90
C ALA A 547 -10.96 -20.27 0.12
N HIS A 548 -9.72 -19.82 -0.03
CA HIS A 548 -9.46 -18.60 -0.81
C HIS A 548 -9.54 -18.86 -2.32
N ASP A 549 -9.26 -20.09 -2.74
CA ASP A 549 -9.45 -20.60 -4.09
C ASP A 549 -10.06 -22.02 -4.08
N GLY A 550 -10.72 -22.38 -5.19
CA GLY A 550 -11.27 -23.72 -5.40
C GLY A 550 -12.19 -24.22 -4.29
N THR A 551 -12.07 -25.52 -4.01
CA THR A 551 -12.79 -26.20 -2.92
C THR A 551 -11.85 -27.16 -2.22
N ALA A 552 -12.17 -27.51 -0.98
CA ALA A 552 -11.41 -28.48 -0.20
C ALA A 552 -12.33 -29.29 0.72
N ARG A 553 -11.92 -30.52 1.05
CA ARG A 553 -12.61 -31.33 2.06
C ARG A 553 -11.84 -31.29 3.37
N THR A 554 -12.54 -31.04 4.47
CA THR A 554 -11.97 -30.99 5.82
C THR A 554 -12.86 -31.77 6.78
N SER A 555 -12.37 -32.17 7.96
CA SER A 555 -13.26 -32.69 9.01
C SER A 555 -14.03 -31.55 9.67
N ALA A 556 -15.16 -31.81 10.33
CA ALA A 556 -15.84 -30.81 11.15
C ALA A 556 -15.12 -30.48 12.47
N ALA A 557 -13.85 -30.89 12.66
CA ALA A 557 -13.07 -30.67 13.88
C ALA A 557 -13.78 -31.13 15.18
N GLY A 558 -14.57 -32.20 15.11
CA GLY A 558 -15.32 -32.73 16.25
C GLY A 558 -16.59 -31.95 16.61
N MET A 559 -16.91 -30.89 15.85
CA MET A 559 -18.15 -30.12 15.99
C MET A 559 -19.32 -30.79 15.28
N SER A 560 -20.55 -30.40 15.63
CA SER A 560 -21.76 -31.13 15.25
C SER A 560 -22.74 -30.37 14.36
N ALA A 561 -22.46 -29.09 14.06
CA ALA A 561 -23.28 -28.29 13.16
C ALA A 561 -22.42 -27.42 12.23
N VAL A 562 -22.87 -27.28 10.99
CA VAL A 562 -22.35 -26.33 10.00
C VAL A 562 -23.48 -25.40 9.58
N HIS A 563 -23.24 -24.10 9.69
CA HIS A 563 -24.17 -23.03 9.32
C HIS A 563 -23.64 -22.28 8.10
N SER A 564 -24.53 -22.07 7.15
CA SER A 564 -24.26 -21.36 5.89
C SER A 564 -24.74 -19.91 5.97
N LEU A 565 -24.13 -19.03 5.18
CA LEU A 565 -24.47 -17.60 5.15
C LEU A 565 -25.90 -17.30 4.64
N ASP A 566 -26.56 -18.28 4.01
CA ASP A 566 -27.97 -18.19 3.61
C ASP A 566 -28.95 -18.56 4.75
N GLY A 567 -28.43 -18.81 5.95
CA GLY A 567 -29.21 -19.19 7.13
C GLY A 567 -29.51 -20.69 7.23
N THR A 568 -29.12 -21.50 6.24
CA THR A 568 -29.27 -22.96 6.32
C THR A 568 -28.27 -23.57 7.31
N SER A 569 -28.62 -24.70 7.90
CA SER A 569 -27.76 -25.42 8.82
C SER A 569 -27.89 -26.91 8.63
N ILE A 570 -26.77 -27.63 8.70
CA ILE A 570 -26.73 -29.09 8.63
C ILE A 570 -26.08 -29.64 9.90
N ARG A 571 -26.57 -30.79 10.37
CA ARG A 571 -25.88 -31.56 11.41
C ARG A 571 -24.79 -32.41 10.79
N VAL A 572 -23.67 -32.52 11.48
CA VAL A 572 -22.52 -33.34 11.09
C VAL A 572 -22.11 -34.22 12.26
N SER A 573 -21.66 -35.43 11.95
CA SER A 573 -21.15 -36.38 12.93
C SER A 573 -19.63 -36.24 13.06
N VAL A 574 -19.09 -36.69 14.20
CA VAL A 574 -17.64 -36.75 14.38
C VAL A 574 -17.05 -37.68 13.32
N GLY A 575 -16.13 -37.15 12.50
CA GLY A 575 -15.51 -37.87 11.38
C GLY A 575 -16.10 -37.54 10.01
N ASP A 576 -17.24 -36.85 9.94
CA ASP A 576 -17.79 -36.40 8.67
C ASP A 576 -16.86 -35.38 8.00
N ALA A 577 -16.69 -35.56 6.69
CA ALA A 577 -15.93 -34.65 5.85
C ALA A 577 -16.85 -33.59 5.24
N ILE A 578 -16.62 -32.33 5.59
CA ILE A 578 -17.33 -31.15 5.11
C ILE A 578 -16.58 -30.53 3.92
N THR A 579 -17.34 -30.00 2.96
CA THR A 579 -16.80 -29.28 1.80
C THR A 579 -16.70 -27.79 2.14
N ILE A 580 -15.50 -27.25 2.00
CA ILE A 580 -15.19 -25.83 2.17
C ILE A 580 -14.99 -25.21 0.79
N THR A 581 -15.63 -24.07 0.54
CA THR A 581 -15.57 -23.32 -0.73
C THR A 581 -15.15 -21.87 -0.45
N GLY A 582 -15.19 -21.01 -1.48
CA GLY A 582 -15.06 -19.55 -1.35
C GLY A 582 -16.02 -18.94 -0.33
N ARG A 583 -17.16 -19.57 -0.09
CA ARG A 583 -18.20 -19.11 0.84
C ARG A 583 -17.86 -19.54 2.27
N PRO A 584 -17.69 -18.59 3.20
CA PRO A 584 -17.46 -18.94 4.60
C PRO A 584 -18.62 -19.72 5.22
N VAL A 585 -18.28 -20.68 6.06
CA VAL A 585 -19.21 -21.44 6.89
C VAL A 585 -18.83 -21.33 8.37
N LEU A 586 -19.83 -21.25 9.23
CA LEU A 586 -19.65 -21.33 10.68
C LEU A 586 -19.82 -22.79 11.12
N ILE A 587 -18.91 -23.27 11.95
CA ILE A 587 -18.93 -24.62 12.50
C ILE A 587 -19.02 -24.48 14.02
N THR A 588 -19.97 -25.17 14.66
CA THR A 588 -20.22 -25.04 16.11
C THR A 588 -20.45 -26.39 16.78
N SER A 589 -20.13 -26.45 18.08
CA SER A 589 -20.63 -27.50 18.95
C SER A 589 -22.14 -27.31 19.19
N GLY A 590 -22.93 -28.37 19.02
CA GLY A 590 -24.39 -28.38 19.14
C GLY A 590 -24.94 -28.10 20.52
#